data_AF-A0A0A2CSU0-F1
#
_entry.id   AF-A0A0A2CSU0-F1
#
_cell.length_a   1.000
_cell.length_b   1.000
_cell.length_c   1.000
_cell.angle_alpha   90.00
_cell.angle_beta   90.00
_cell.angle_gamma   90.00
#
_symmetry.space_group_name_H-M   'P 1'
#
loop_
_entity.id
_entity.type
_entity.pdbx_description
1 polymer ?
#
loop_
_entity_poly.entity_id
_entity_poly.type
_entity_poly.pdbx_seq_one_letter_code
_entity_poly.pdbx_strand_id
1 'polypeptide(L)'
;MNTAKVCQANLIATASGLSQQSNIEVIRHDVLSWLKRGCHAAKFNQPWAAENPGFNLVYLDPPYSSKLYSEVFKALLTGHWLQKDAVVICEHATNNSLETPMQWLEQDRRIYGSSALLFTNPPEQYPDDTDSKHPQTIQAK
;
A
#
# COMPACT_ATOMS: atom_id res chain seq x y z
N MET A 1 7.68 -24.64 7.03
CA MET A 1 7.48 -23.44 6.19
C MET A 1 8.38 -22.31 6.69
N ASN A 2 9.44 -22.02 5.94
CA ASN A 2 10.57 -21.15 6.33
C ASN A 2 10.48 -19.73 5.73
N THR A 3 9.58 -19.49 4.76
CA THR A 3 9.59 -18.30 3.89
C THR A 3 9.38 -16.97 4.63
N ALA A 4 8.41 -16.88 5.55
CA ALA A 4 8.19 -15.64 6.32
C ALA A 4 9.36 -15.32 7.27
N LYS A 5 10.03 -16.34 7.82
CA LYS A 5 11.23 -16.17 8.64
C LYS A 5 12.40 -15.65 7.82
N VAL A 6 12.59 -16.19 6.62
CA VAL A 6 13.61 -15.72 5.65
C VAL A 6 13.31 -14.27 5.24
N CYS A 7 12.06 -13.94 4.91
CA CYS A 7 11.65 -12.58 4.58
C CYS A 7 11.97 -11.60 5.72
N GLN A 8 11.60 -11.96 6.96
CA GLN A 8 11.92 -11.13 8.13
C GLN A 8 13.43 -10.95 8.32
N ALA A 9 14.22 -12.02 8.19
CA ALA A 9 15.67 -11.95 8.30
C ALA A 9 16.28 -11.02 7.23
N ASN A 10 15.80 -11.11 5.98
CA ASN A 10 16.26 -10.25 4.89
C ASN A 10 15.90 -8.78 5.15
N LEU A 11 14.68 -8.49 5.60
CA LEU A 11 14.25 -7.12 5.93
C LEU A 11 15.08 -6.53 7.07
N ILE A 12 15.33 -7.30 8.13
CA ILE A 12 16.17 -6.88 9.26
C ILE A 12 17.62 -6.62 8.81
N ALA A 13 18.18 -7.52 7.98
CA ALA A 13 19.52 -7.35 7.45
C ALA A 13 19.63 -6.07 6.61
N THR A 14 18.68 -5.81 5.72
CA THR A 14 18.62 -4.56 4.95
C THR A 14 18.50 -3.34 5.85
N ALA A 15 17.61 -3.37 6.85
CA ALA A 15 17.42 -2.26 7.77
C ALA A 15 18.65 -1.97 8.64
N SER A 16 19.46 -2.99 8.97
CA SER A 16 20.69 -2.81 9.75
C SER A 16 21.77 -1.99 9.02
N GLY A 17 21.67 -1.88 7.68
CA GLY A 17 22.55 -1.02 6.87
C GLY A 17 22.08 0.43 6.76
N LEU A 18 20.91 0.78 7.32
CA LEU A 18 20.35 2.13 7.26
C LEU A 18 20.80 2.96 8.48
N SER A 19 21.00 4.26 8.28
CA SER A 19 21.35 5.20 9.36
C SER A 19 20.18 5.54 10.29
N GLN A 20 18.94 5.27 9.86
CA GLN A 20 17.72 5.51 10.62
C GLN A 20 17.11 4.19 11.11
N GLN A 21 16.57 4.21 12.33
CA GLN A 21 15.86 3.07 12.88
C GLN A 21 14.55 2.84 12.13
N SER A 22 14.35 1.61 11.63
CA SER A 22 13.17 1.22 10.86
C SER A 22 12.31 0.25 11.67
N ASN A 23 11.00 0.50 11.74
CA ASN A 23 10.04 -0.44 12.32
C ASN A 23 9.63 -1.46 11.26
N ILE A 24 9.91 -2.74 11.51
CA ILE A 24 9.58 -3.84 10.60
C ILE A 24 8.55 -4.76 11.24
N GLU A 25 7.42 -4.94 10.57
CA GLU A 25 6.42 -5.96 10.90
C GLU A 25 6.29 -6.94 9.73
N VAL A 26 6.35 -8.24 10.01
CA VAL A 26 6.10 -9.28 9.01
C VAL A 26 4.81 -10.00 9.35
N ILE A 27 3.83 -9.85 8.46
CA ILE A 27 2.51 -10.43 8.65
C ILE A 27 2.35 -11.64 7.73
N ARG A 28 2.29 -12.82 8.33
CA ARG A 28 2.03 -14.06 7.61
C ARG A 28 0.54 -14.39 7.65
N HIS A 29 -0.21 -13.89 6.67
CA HIS A 29 -1.64 -14.11 6.53
C HIS A 29 -2.03 -14.20 5.05
N ASP A 30 -3.21 -14.75 4.76
CA ASP A 30 -3.83 -14.53 3.45
C ASP A 30 -4.06 -13.02 3.24
N VAL A 31 -3.57 -12.49 2.12
CA VAL A 31 -3.50 -11.04 1.87
C VAL A 31 -4.89 -10.42 1.75
N LEU A 32 -5.81 -11.06 1.03
CA LEU A 32 -7.17 -10.52 0.86
C LEU A 32 -7.93 -10.54 2.17
N SER A 33 -7.83 -11.63 2.94
CA SER A 33 -8.46 -11.73 4.25
C SER A 33 -7.89 -10.72 5.25
N TRP A 34 -6.60 -10.36 5.10
CA TRP A 34 -5.95 -9.36 5.92
C TRP A 34 -6.40 -7.94 5.55
N LEU A 35 -6.35 -7.58 4.26
CA LEU A 35 -6.75 -6.26 3.76
C LEU A 35 -8.23 -5.96 4.02
N LYS A 36 -9.11 -6.96 3.94
CA LYS A 36 -10.55 -6.78 4.22
C LYS A 36 -10.88 -6.33 5.65
N ARG A 37 -9.91 -6.36 6.57
CA ARG A 37 -10.09 -5.85 7.94
C ARG A 37 -9.96 -4.33 8.04
N GLY A 38 -9.43 -3.68 7.00
CA GLY A 38 -9.20 -2.23 6.96
C GLY A 38 -7.97 -1.76 7.76
N CYS A 39 -7.58 -0.51 7.56
CA CYS A 39 -6.35 0.08 8.11
C CYS A 39 -6.24 -0.05 9.64
N HIS A 40 -7.35 -0.04 10.37
CA HIS A 40 -7.35 -0.26 11.82
C HIS A 40 -6.79 -1.63 12.26
N ALA A 41 -6.61 -2.58 11.33
CA ALA A 41 -6.09 -3.91 11.61
C ALA A 41 -4.56 -4.05 11.56
N ALA A 42 -3.80 -3.03 11.13
CA ALA A 42 -2.34 -3.12 11.27
C ALA A 42 -1.94 -2.95 12.73
N LYS A 43 -0.90 -3.68 13.14
CA LYS A 43 -0.44 -3.74 14.53
C LYS A 43 0.85 -2.94 14.73
N PHE A 44 1.00 -1.83 14.00
CA PHE A 44 2.03 -0.85 14.33
C PHE A 44 1.70 -0.26 15.70
N ASN A 45 2.53 -0.57 16.69
CA ASN A 45 2.30 -0.28 18.11
C ASN A 45 2.52 1.23 18.42
N GLN A 46 1.75 2.13 17.76
CA GLN A 46 1.90 3.60 17.64
C GLN A 46 2.93 3.99 16.55
N PRO A 47 2.63 4.85 15.54
CA PRO A 47 1.75 6.03 15.52
C PRO A 47 0.76 6.08 14.33
N TRP A 48 0.11 4.95 13.96
CA TRP A 48 -0.97 5.01 12.95
C TRP A 48 -2.23 5.72 13.45
N ALA A 49 -2.31 6.01 14.75
CA ALA A 49 -3.38 6.81 15.34
C ALA A 49 -3.20 8.34 15.14
N ALA A 50 -2.19 8.78 14.39
CA ALA A 50 -2.07 10.18 13.95
C ALA A 50 -2.85 10.41 12.64
N GLU A 51 -3.13 11.69 12.32
CA GLU A 51 -4.10 12.25 11.35
C GLU A 51 -4.14 11.66 9.91
N ASN A 52 -3.32 10.67 9.55
CA ASN A 52 -3.35 10.05 8.23
C ASN A 52 -2.97 8.55 8.26
N PRO A 53 -3.88 7.64 8.66
CA PRO A 53 -3.61 6.20 8.75
C PRO A 53 -3.62 5.56 7.35
N GLY A 54 -2.48 5.59 6.64
CA GLY A 54 -2.36 4.93 5.35
C GLY A 54 -0.91 4.73 4.91
N PHE A 55 -0.70 3.77 4.00
CA PHE A 55 0.56 3.59 3.31
C PHE A 55 0.73 4.66 2.24
N ASN A 56 1.90 5.30 2.20
CA ASN A 56 2.32 6.17 1.10
C ASN A 56 2.90 5.40 -0.09
N LEU A 57 3.34 4.16 0.13
CA LEU A 57 3.91 3.27 -0.88
C LEU A 57 3.46 1.84 -0.60
N VAL A 58 2.92 1.17 -1.61
CA VAL A 58 2.63 -0.26 -1.58
C VAL A 58 3.34 -0.93 -2.75
N TYR A 59 4.08 -2.01 -2.46
CA TYR A 59 4.77 -2.81 -3.46
C TYR A 59 4.17 -4.21 -3.49
N LEU A 60 3.65 -4.62 -4.64
CA LEU A 60 3.01 -5.92 -4.85
C LEU A 60 3.89 -6.78 -5.77
N ASP A 61 4.42 -7.87 -5.22
CA ASP A 61 5.10 -8.94 -5.96
C ASP A 61 4.38 -10.28 -5.70
N PRO A 62 3.18 -10.49 -6.28
CA PRO A 62 2.46 -11.74 -6.14
C PRO A 62 2.95 -12.76 -7.17
N PRO A 63 2.78 -14.08 -6.92
CA PRO A 63 3.02 -15.08 -7.94
C PRO A 63 2.15 -14.80 -9.18
N TYR A 64 2.79 -14.71 -10.36
CA TYR A 64 2.33 -14.09 -11.61
C TYR A 64 1.04 -14.62 -12.28
N SER A 65 0.27 -15.49 -11.62
CA SER A 65 -0.83 -16.25 -12.23
C SER A 65 -2.21 -16.03 -11.60
N SER A 66 -2.47 -14.90 -10.94
CA SER A 66 -3.68 -14.75 -10.13
C SER A 66 -4.54 -13.54 -10.49
N LYS A 67 -5.87 -13.75 -10.42
CA LYS A 67 -6.92 -12.71 -10.31
C LYS A 67 -6.79 -11.88 -9.01
N LEU A 68 -5.61 -11.87 -8.40
CA LEU A 68 -5.34 -11.29 -7.09
C LEU A 68 -5.20 -9.78 -7.17
N TYR A 69 -4.64 -9.26 -8.26
CA TYR A 69 -4.43 -7.82 -8.43
C TYR A 69 -5.73 -7.05 -8.25
N SER A 70 -6.76 -7.33 -9.04
CA SER A 70 -8.05 -6.61 -8.97
C SER A 70 -8.67 -6.64 -7.57
N GLU A 71 -8.61 -7.79 -6.90
CA GLU A 71 -9.15 -7.94 -5.54
C GLU A 71 -8.29 -7.22 -4.49
N VAL A 72 -6.96 -7.19 -4.66
CA VAL A 72 -6.05 -6.44 -3.77
C VAL A 72 -6.27 -4.94 -3.95
N PHE A 73 -6.28 -4.44 -5.19
CA PHE A 73 -6.57 -3.03 -5.48
C PHE A 73 -7.91 -2.59 -4.88
N LYS A 74 -8.95 -3.41 -5.06
CA LYS A 74 -10.27 -3.15 -4.44
C LYS A 74 -10.17 -3.14 -2.91
N ALA A 75 -9.53 -4.13 -2.31
CA ALA A 75 -9.41 -4.24 -0.86
C ALA A 75 -8.57 -3.10 -0.24
N LEU A 76 -7.54 -2.62 -0.95
CA LEU A 76 -6.76 -1.45 -0.56
C LEU A 76 -7.66 -0.20 -0.47
N LEU A 77 -8.51 0.03 -1.47
CA LEU A 77 -9.44 1.16 -1.47
C LEU A 77 -10.49 1.02 -0.36
N THR A 78 -11.22 -0.10 -0.33
CA THR A 78 -12.33 -0.28 0.62
C THR A 78 -11.88 -0.37 2.07
N GLY A 79 -10.63 -0.77 2.30
CA GLY A 79 -10.04 -0.86 3.62
C GLY A 79 -9.36 0.43 4.10
N HIS A 80 -9.40 1.51 3.31
CA HIS A 80 -8.75 2.78 3.61
C HIS A 80 -7.24 2.62 3.90
N TRP A 81 -6.55 1.77 3.15
CA TRP A 81 -5.14 1.41 3.43
C TRP A 81 -4.11 2.42 2.91
N LEU A 82 -4.53 3.38 2.10
CA LEU A 82 -3.66 4.27 1.34
C LEU A 82 -3.85 5.71 1.79
N GLN A 83 -2.83 6.53 1.60
CA GLN A 83 -2.97 7.98 1.57
C GLN A 83 -3.37 8.44 0.16
N LYS A 84 -3.89 9.67 0.01
CA LYS A 84 -4.33 10.18 -1.31
C LYS A 84 -3.23 10.17 -2.38
N ASP A 85 -2.00 10.51 -1.98
CA ASP A 85 -0.84 10.60 -2.87
C ASP A 85 -0.02 9.30 -2.88
N ALA A 86 -0.60 8.20 -2.38
CA ALA A 86 0.10 6.93 -2.30
C ALA A 86 0.44 6.38 -3.68
N VAL A 87 1.59 5.73 -3.77
CA VAL A 87 2.01 5.01 -4.97
C VAL A 87 1.84 3.50 -4.75
N VAL A 88 1.11 2.84 -5.63
CA VAL A 88 1.02 1.38 -5.66
C VAL A 88 1.77 0.87 -6.88
N ILE A 89 2.81 0.06 -6.62
CA ILE A 89 3.68 -0.55 -7.61
C ILE A 89 3.33 -2.03 -7.70
N CYS A 90 3.01 -2.51 -8.89
CA CYS A 90 2.74 -3.92 -9.15
C CYS A 90 3.80 -4.50 -10.06
N GLU A 91 4.54 -5.48 -9.57
CA GLU A 91 5.35 -6.33 -10.43
C GLU A 91 4.48 -7.39 -11.09
N HIS A 92 4.62 -7.55 -12.41
CA HIS A 92 3.94 -8.58 -13.18
C HIS A 92 4.84 -9.13 -14.29
N ALA A 93 4.53 -10.33 -14.81
CA ALA A 93 5.24 -10.86 -15.97
C ALA A 93 4.84 -10.11 -17.24
N THR A 94 5.77 -9.87 -18.17
CA THR A 94 5.49 -9.16 -19.43
C THR A 94 4.51 -9.89 -20.33
N ASN A 95 4.46 -11.22 -20.24
CA ASN A 95 3.51 -12.06 -20.98
C ASN A 95 2.12 -12.12 -20.33
N ASN A 96 1.92 -11.50 -19.16
CA ASN A 96 0.65 -11.37 -18.49
C ASN A 96 0.35 -9.88 -18.32
N SER A 97 -0.32 -9.29 -19.32
CA SER A 97 -0.63 -7.86 -19.31
C SER A 97 -1.55 -7.52 -18.15
N LEU A 98 -1.01 -6.83 -17.14
CA LEU A 98 -1.80 -6.26 -16.07
C LEU A 98 -2.42 -4.95 -16.54
N GLU A 99 -3.73 -4.97 -16.76
CA GLU A 99 -4.51 -3.76 -16.99
C GLU A 99 -4.62 -2.95 -15.71
N THR A 100 -4.57 -1.63 -15.85
CA THR A 100 -4.81 -0.73 -14.73
C THR A 100 -6.26 -0.84 -14.28
N PRO A 101 -6.53 -1.14 -12.99
CA PRO A 101 -7.89 -1.27 -12.52
C PRO A 101 -8.71 0.00 -12.74
N MET A 102 -10.00 -0.17 -13.04
CA MET A 102 -10.94 0.94 -13.19
C MET A 102 -10.87 1.86 -11.96
N GLN A 103 -10.87 3.18 -12.17
CA GLN A 103 -10.73 4.26 -11.17
C GLN A 103 -9.28 4.56 -10.71
N TRP A 104 -8.31 3.68 -10.96
CA TRP A 104 -6.91 3.95 -10.64
C TRP A 104 -6.22 4.75 -11.75
N LEU A 105 -5.22 5.55 -11.35
CA LEU A 105 -4.48 6.41 -12.27
C LEU A 105 -3.12 5.78 -12.57
N GLU A 106 -2.93 5.24 -13.77
CA GLU A 106 -1.62 4.78 -14.24
C GLU A 106 -0.68 5.98 -14.40
N GLN A 107 0.45 5.94 -13.69
CA GLN A 107 1.47 6.98 -13.75
C GLN A 107 2.61 6.60 -14.69
N ASP A 108 3.02 5.34 -14.64
CA ASP A 108 4.20 4.84 -15.36
C ASP A 108 4.10 3.34 -15.53
N ARG A 109 4.75 2.83 -16.57
CA ARG A 109 4.92 1.41 -16.82
C ARG A 109 6.30 1.13 -17.35
N ARG A 110 7.02 0.23 -16.69
CA ARG A 110 8.40 -0.12 -17.03
C ARG A 110 8.52 -1.59 -17.35
N ILE A 111 9.32 -1.92 -18.36
CA ILE A 111 9.54 -3.29 -18.82
C ILE A 111 11.03 -3.63 -18.63
N TYR A 112 11.28 -4.77 -18.00
CA TYR A 112 12.60 -5.31 -17.69
C TYR A 112 12.67 -6.79 -18.08
N GLY A 113 12.92 -7.07 -19.36
CA GLY A 113 13.00 -8.44 -19.86
C GLY A 113 11.67 -9.19 -19.69
N SER A 114 11.64 -10.16 -18.78
CA SER A 114 10.44 -10.96 -18.48
C SER A 114 9.50 -10.36 -17.44
N SER A 115 9.92 -9.30 -16.74
CA SER A 115 9.12 -8.62 -15.71
C SER A 115 8.77 -7.20 -16.14
N ALA A 116 7.67 -6.68 -15.60
CA ALA A 116 7.22 -5.32 -15.78
C ALA A 116 6.69 -4.75 -14.46
N LEU A 117 6.81 -3.43 -14.32
CA LEU A 117 6.28 -2.68 -13.18
C LEU A 117 5.18 -1.75 -13.67
N LEU A 118 4.03 -1.79 -13.01
CA LEU A 118 2.94 -0.83 -13.17
C LEU A 118 2.90 0.08 -11.94
N PHE A 119 3.02 1.39 -12.15
CA PHE A 119 2.93 2.42 -11.12
C PHE A 119 1.55 3.07 -11.19
N THR A 120 0.85 3.14 -10.07
CA THR A 120 -0.50 3.71 -10.00
C THR A 120 -0.68 4.58 -8.76
N ASN A 121 -1.56 5.58 -8.87
CA ASN A 121 -2.13 6.29 -7.72
C ASN A 121 -3.58 5.86 -7.48
N PRO A 122 -4.09 5.98 -6.24
CA PRO A 122 -5.51 5.82 -5.97
C PRO A 122 -6.33 6.88 -6.73
N PRO A 123 -7.66 6.69 -6.86
CA PRO A 123 -8.54 7.64 -7.52
C PRO A 123 -8.44 9.06 -6.93
N GLU A 124 -8.64 10.12 -7.73
CA GLU A 124 -8.55 11.51 -7.25
C GLU A 124 -9.50 11.83 -6.08
N GLN A 125 -10.66 11.17 -6.03
CA GLN A 125 -11.68 11.35 -4.99
C GLN A 125 -11.49 10.42 -3.79
N TYR A 126 -10.29 9.87 -3.61
CA TYR A 126 -10.00 9.01 -2.47
C TYR A 126 -10.03 9.82 -1.16
N PRO A 127 -10.70 9.34 -0.09
CA PRO A 127 -10.91 10.13 1.12
C PRO A 127 -9.60 10.62 1.73
N ASP A 128 -9.57 11.91 2.05
CA ASP A 128 -8.53 12.54 2.85
C ASP A 128 -9.11 12.69 4.27
N ASP A 129 -8.53 12.02 5.26
CA ASP A 129 -8.99 12.09 6.66
C ASP A 129 -8.66 13.44 7.33
N THR A 130 -8.07 14.40 6.60
CA THR A 130 -7.90 15.78 7.08
C THR A 130 -9.21 16.55 7.08
N ASP A 131 -10.11 16.24 8.02
CA ASP A 131 -11.06 17.22 8.55
C ASP A 131 -10.37 18.07 9.61
N SER A 132 -9.35 18.83 9.18
CA SER A 132 -8.78 19.90 9.99
C SER A 132 -9.80 21.02 10.05
N LYS A 133 -10.64 21.00 11.09
CA LYS A 133 -11.53 22.11 11.46
C LYS A 133 -10.77 23.44 11.38
N HIS A 134 -11.06 24.23 10.35
CA HIS A 134 -10.72 25.65 10.36
C HIS A 134 -11.42 26.30 11.57
N PRO A 135 -10.73 27.01 12.48
CA PRO A 135 -11.41 27.82 13.47
C PRO A 135 -12.20 28.90 12.72
N GLN A 136 -13.53 28.82 12.77
CA GLN A 136 -14.38 29.93 12.38
C GLN A 136 -14.16 31.06 13.39
N THR A 137 -13.40 32.08 13.01
CA THR A 137 -13.34 33.33 13.75
C THR A 137 -14.72 33.98 13.69
N ILE A 138 -15.46 33.89 14.79
CA ILE A 138 -16.68 34.66 15.01
C ILE A 138 -16.26 36.14 15.07
N GLN A 139 -16.58 36.92 14.04
CA GLN A 139 -16.58 38.38 14.15
C GLN A 139 -17.81 38.78 14.97
N ALA A 140 -17.59 39.15 16.23
CA ALA A 140 -18.57 39.88 17.02
C ALA A 140 -18.69 41.31 16.46
N LYS A 141 -19.93 41.74 16.26
CA LYS A 141 -20.32 43.09 15.85
C LYS A 141 -20.61 43.94 17.07
#